data_AF-A0A7C3FKC2-F1
#
_entry.id   AF-A0A7C3FKC2-F1
#
_cell.length_a   1.000
_cell.length_b   1.000
_cell.length_c   1.000
_cell.angle_alpha   90.00
_cell.angle_beta   90.00
_cell.angle_gamma   90.00
#
_symmetry.space_group_name_H-M   'P 1'
#
loop_
_entity.id
_entity.type
_entity.pdbx_description
1 polymer ?
#
loop_
_entity_poly.entity_id
_entity_poly.type
_entity_poly.pdbx_seq_one_letter_code
_entity_poly.pdbx_strand_id
1 'polypeptide(L)'
;MEKNNLLDQLIGLTPEDMDILKTISQTGAVTAEETALKLDRPGDDLSPQMKQLVKRQLVEANSITVDDESFEIYMVDPVTRKKLAL
;
A
#
# COMPACT_ATOMS: atom_id res chain seq x y z
N MET A 1 -18.57 17.43 5.90
CA MET A 1 -17.24 16.79 5.83
C MET A 1 -17.36 15.50 6.61
N GLU A 2 -17.52 14.37 5.92
CA GLU A 2 -17.58 13.07 6.58
C GLU A 2 -16.23 12.80 7.25
N LYS A 3 -16.28 12.52 8.55
CA LYS A 3 -15.12 11.98 9.27
C LYS A 3 -14.91 10.56 8.73
N ASN A 4 -14.00 10.38 7.77
CA ASN A 4 -13.50 9.05 7.43
C ASN A 4 -12.89 8.44 8.70
N ASN A 5 -13.62 7.52 9.32
CA ASN A 5 -13.19 6.87 10.53
C ASN A 5 -12.22 5.77 10.12
N LEU A 6 -10.99 5.80 10.64
CA LEU A 6 -9.98 4.78 10.29
C LEU A 6 -10.51 3.38 10.55
N LEU A 7 -11.33 3.21 11.60
CA LEU A 7 -11.99 1.94 11.90
C LEU A 7 -12.77 1.40 10.68
N ASP A 8 -13.47 2.25 9.94
CA ASP A 8 -14.22 1.84 8.75
C ASP A 8 -13.30 1.41 7.61
N GLN A 9 -12.11 2.02 7.50
CA GLN A 9 -11.09 1.68 6.52
C GLN A 9 -10.40 0.34 6.86
N LEU A 10 -10.27 0.02 8.15
CA LEU A 10 -9.65 -1.21 8.66
C LEU A 10 -10.59 -2.42 8.65
N ILE A 11 -11.91 -2.22 8.62
CA ILE A 11 -12.88 -3.33 8.59
C ILE A 11 -12.66 -4.18 7.33
N GLY A 12 -12.41 -5.48 7.55
CA GLY A 12 -12.18 -6.43 6.46
C GLY A 12 -10.78 -6.39 5.86
N LEU A 13 -9.80 -5.77 6.54
CA LEU A 13 -8.39 -6.04 6.25
C LEU A 13 -8.02 -7.45 6.69
N THR A 14 -7.29 -8.13 5.82
CA THR A 14 -6.71 -9.44 6.08
C THR A 14 -5.33 -9.31 6.73
N PRO A 15 -4.78 -10.38 7.31
CA PRO A 15 -3.38 -10.40 7.76
C PRO A 15 -2.40 -10.06 6.64
N GLU A 16 -2.68 -10.52 5.42
CA GLU A 16 -1.87 -10.22 4.23
C GLU A 16 -1.86 -8.72 3.92
N ASP A 17 -3.02 -8.06 3.99
CA ASP A 17 -3.11 -6.61 3.80
C ASP A 17 -2.25 -5.85 4.83
N MET A 18 -2.21 -6.33 6.08
CA MET A 18 -1.39 -5.74 7.14
C MET A 18 0.11 -5.92 6.90
N ASP A 19 0.52 -7.06 6.36
CA ASP A 19 1.93 -7.32 6.05
C ASP A 19 2.38 -6.48 4.86
N ILE A 20 1.52 -6.29 3.86
CA ILE A 20 1.75 -5.35 2.75
C ILE A 20 1.90 -3.91 3.31
N LEU A 21 0.97 -3.44 4.15
CA LEU A 21 1.03 -2.10 4.73
C LEU A 21 2.31 -1.85 5.55
N LYS A 22 2.74 -2.82 6.35
CA LYS A 22 4.00 -2.73 7.09
C LYS A 22 5.20 -2.64 6.15
N THR A 23 5.22 -3.47 5.12
CA THR A 23 6.32 -3.54 4.15
C THR A 23 6.48 -2.23 3.38
N ILE A 24 5.35 -1.66 2.91
CA ILE A 24 5.33 -0.33 2.27
C ILE A 24 5.80 0.74 3.27
N SER A 25 5.27 0.75 4.51
CA SER A 25 5.63 1.75 5.53
C SER A 25 7.13 1.78 5.84
N GLN A 26 7.76 0.62 5.94
CA GLN A 26 9.19 0.48 6.22
C GLN A 26 10.06 0.88 5.03
N THR A 27 9.58 0.63 3.81
CA THR A 27 10.33 0.91 2.56
C THR A 27 10.15 2.35 2.10
N GLY A 28 9.01 2.97 2.40
CA GLY A 28 8.60 4.24 1.83
C GLY A 28 7.83 4.01 0.53
N ALA A 29 8.22 4.74 -0.52
CA ALA A 29 7.60 4.62 -1.83
C ALA A 29 8.12 3.35 -2.53
N VAL A 30 7.22 2.45 -2.93
CA VAL A 30 7.58 1.11 -3.45
C VAL A 30 6.59 0.64 -4.53
N THR A 31 7.05 -0.16 -5.49
CA THR A 31 6.18 -0.81 -6.48
C THR A 31 5.50 -2.08 -5.93
N ALA A 32 4.49 -2.60 -6.64
CA ALA A 32 3.86 -3.88 -6.27
C ALA A 32 4.87 -5.05 -6.33
N GLU A 33 5.72 -5.07 -7.36
CA GLU A 33 6.75 -6.10 -7.55
C GLU A 33 7.80 -6.06 -6.43
N GLU A 34 8.33 -4.88 -6.10
CA GLU A 34 9.29 -4.74 -5.00
C GLU A 34 8.69 -5.13 -3.65
N THR A 35 7.39 -4.88 -3.44
CA THR A 35 6.69 -5.33 -2.23
C THR A 35 6.64 -6.87 -2.17
N ALA A 36 6.35 -7.52 -3.31
CA ALA A 36 6.32 -8.98 -3.39
C ALA A 36 7.71 -9.58 -3.11
N LEU A 37 8.78 -8.96 -3.62
CA LEU A 37 10.16 -9.34 -3.31
C LEU A 37 10.47 -9.23 -1.81
N LYS A 38 10.05 -8.14 -1.15
CA LYS A 38 10.28 -7.92 0.29
C LYS A 38 9.47 -8.86 1.18
N LEU A 39 8.36 -9.38 0.68
CA LEU A 39 7.54 -10.39 1.34
C LEU A 39 8.01 -11.83 1.06
N ASP A 40 9.17 -12.02 0.41
CA ASP A 40 9.71 -13.32 0.00
C ASP A 40 8.73 -14.11 -0.93
N ARG A 41 8.01 -13.37 -1.78
CA ARG A 41 7.02 -13.89 -2.74
C ARG A 41 7.30 -13.36 -4.16
N PRO A 42 8.50 -13.61 -4.70
CA PRO A 42 8.87 -13.12 -6.04
C PRO A 42 7.89 -13.63 -7.10
N GLY A 43 7.43 -12.74 -7.97
CA GLY A 43 6.52 -13.07 -9.08
C GLY A 43 5.03 -13.05 -8.73
N ASP A 44 4.67 -12.87 -7.47
CA ASP A 44 3.26 -12.66 -7.09
C ASP A 44 2.78 -11.27 -7.53
N ASP A 45 1.63 -11.23 -8.20
CA ASP A 45 0.98 -9.97 -8.55
C ASP A 45 0.19 -9.41 -7.35
N LEU A 46 0.80 -8.44 -6.66
CA LEU A 46 0.18 -7.73 -5.55
C LEU A 46 -0.63 -6.50 -5.99
N SER A 47 -0.69 -6.19 -7.28
CA SER A 47 -1.42 -5.02 -7.80
C SER A 47 -2.90 -5.00 -7.39
N PRO A 48 -3.64 -6.13 -7.36
CA PRO A 48 -5.01 -6.15 -6.87
C PRO A 48 -5.14 -5.72 -5.40
N GLN A 49 -4.27 -6.22 -4.53
CA GLN A 49 -4.23 -5.89 -3.10
C GLN A 49 -3.87 -4.41 -2.90
N MET A 50 -2.86 -3.91 -3.63
CA MET A 50 -2.48 -2.50 -3.60
C MET A 50 -3.66 -1.59 -3.98
N LYS A 51 -4.38 -1.93 -5.06
CA LYS A 51 -5.57 -1.19 -5.49
C LYS A 51 -6.70 -1.20 -4.45
N GLN A 52 -6.85 -2.28 -3.68
CA GLN A 52 -7.81 -2.32 -2.57
C GLN A 52 -7.39 -1.40 -1.42
N LEU A 53 -6.11 -1.39 -1.05
CA LEU A 53 -5.59 -0.49 -0.02
C LEU A 53 -5.72 0.98 -0.41
N VAL A 54 -5.54 1.30 -1.70
CA VAL A 54 -5.77 2.64 -2.25
C VAL A 54 -7.24 3.04 -2.18
N LYS A 55 -8.17 2.14 -2.58
CA LYS A 55 -9.61 2.39 -2.45
C LYS A 55 -10.04 2.65 -1.01
N ARG A 56 -9.36 2.03 -0.05
CA ARG A 56 -9.57 2.21 1.40
C ARG A 56 -8.87 3.46 1.96
N GLN A 57 -8.13 4.21 1.14
CA GLN A 57 -7.36 5.40 1.53
C GLN A 57 -6.29 5.11 2.59
N LEU A 58 -5.77 3.88 2.61
CA LEU A 58 -4.66 3.48 3.51
C LEU A 58 -3.29 3.67 2.83
N VAL A 59 -3.29 3.66 1.50
CA VAL A 59 -2.13 3.79 0.62
C VAL A 59 -2.47 4.82 -0.46
N GLU A 60 -1.50 5.65 -0.81
CA GLU A 60 -1.53 6.53 -1.97
C GLU A 60 -0.78 5.86 -3.13
N ALA A 61 -1.32 5.99 -4.34
CA ALA A 61 -0.67 5.52 -5.57
C ALA A 61 -0.30 6.72 -6.44
N ASN A 62 0.93 6.73 -6.93
CA ASN A 62 1.44 7.72 -7.87
C ASN A 62 2.04 7.00 -9.08
N SER A 63 1.81 7.53 -10.27
CA SER A 63 2.49 7.06 -11.47
C SER A 63 3.76 7.87 -11.68
N ILE A 64 4.90 7.19 -11.82
CA ILE A 64 6.15 7.80 -12.24
C ILE A 64 6.54 7.27 -13.62
N THR A 65 7.19 8.10 -14.43
CA THR A 65 7.73 7.67 -15.73
C THR A 65 9.25 7.72 -15.68
N VAL A 66 9.88 6.61 -16.05
CA VAL A 66 11.34 6.45 -16.14
C VAL A 66 11.64 5.80 -17.48
N ASP A 67 12.50 6.41 -18.30
CA ASP A 67 12.92 5.88 -19.61
C ASP A 67 11.75 5.38 -20.49
N ASP A 68 10.70 6.20 -20.60
CA ASP A 68 9.46 5.94 -21.34
C ASP A 68 8.57 4.79 -20.79
N GLU A 69 8.94 4.18 -19.66
CA GLU A 69 8.12 3.22 -18.92
C GLU A 69 7.42 3.90 -17.73
N SER A 70 6.16 3.55 -17.48
CA SER A 70 5.38 4.09 -16.37
C SER A 70 5.16 3.05 -15.28
N PHE A 71 5.48 3.42 -14.04
CA PHE A 71 5.41 2.55 -12.86
C PHE A 71 4.42 3.13 -11.85
N GLU A 72 3.55 2.27 -11.32
CA GLU A 72 2.75 2.60 -10.14
C GLU A 72 3.59 2.40 -8.88
N ILE A 73 3.77 3.49 -8.13
CA ILE A 73 4.44 3.50 -6.84
C ILE A 73 3.41 3.78 -5.75
N TYR A 74 3.52 3.01 -4.68
CA TYR A 74 2.62 3.02 -3.54
C TYR A 74 3.34 3.52 -2.28
N MET A 75 2.65 4.31 -1.48
CA MET A 75 3.15 4.80 -0.20
C MET A 75 2.03 4.79 0.84
N VAL A 76 2.32 4.38 2.08
CA VAL A 76 1.32 4.42 3.16
C VAL A 76 0.96 5.87 3.48
N ASP A 77 -0.33 6.16 3.57
CA ASP A 77 -0.82 7.48 3.98
C ASP A 77 -0.23 7.86 5.37
N PRO A 78 0.31 9.07 5.56
CA PRO A 78 0.96 9.47 6.82
C PRO A 78 0.04 9.36 8.05
N VAL A 79 -1.25 9.58 7.89
CA VAL A 79 -2.24 9.46 8.97
C VAL A 79 -2.44 7.99 9.34
N THR A 80 -2.54 7.12 8.34
CA THR A 80 -2.60 5.66 8.49
C THR A 80 -1.36 5.15 9.20
N ARG A 81 -0.16 5.54 8.75
CA ARG A 81 1.12 5.18 9.36
C ARG A 81 1.16 5.53 10.85
N LYS A 82 0.80 6.76 11.20
CA LYS A 82 0.80 7.24 12.60
C LYS A 82 -0.20 6.48 13.48
N LYS A 83 -1.39 6.18 12.95
CA LYS A 83 -2.47 5.53 13.72
C LYS A 83 -2.28 4.02 13.89
N LEU A 84 -1.63 3.36 12.92
CA LEU A 84 -1.34 1.93 12.95
C LEU A 84 0.04 1.59 13.54
N ALA A 85 0.81 2.60 13.95
CA ALA A 85 2.17 2.45 14.45
C ALA A 85 3.09 1.66 13.47
N LEU A 86 2.95 1.97 12.18
CA LEU A 86 3.72 1.36 11.08
C LEU A 86 5.04 2.09 10.80
#